data_AF-X0WP15-F1
#
_entry.id   AF-X0WP15-F1
#
_cell.length_a   1.000
_cell.length_b   1.000
_cell.length_c   1.000
_cell.angle_alpha   90.00
_cell.angle_beta   90.00
_cell.angle_gamma   90.00
#
_symmetry.space_group_name_H-M   'P 1'
#
loop_
_entity.id
_entity.type
_entity.pdbx_description
1 polymer ?
#
loop_
_entity_poly.entity_id
_entity_poly.type
_entity_poly.pdbx_seq_one_letter_code
_entity_poly.pdbx_strand_id
1 'polypeptide(L)'
;MENGKDESLHQFIGAGIEKKIGVGMKIAERKNVAIEAAIKSGKILLKNFRRPITTKFKRDKSLVTNIDLKVEDAIVELIKGHFAEDSILSEENRYLRRGAEFRWIIDPLDGTHNYIHGIDAFGTSIALEFEGEVVFGVICMPVPNELYTAGKGEGAYRNGKKIS
;
A
#
# COMPACT_ATOMS: atom_id res chain seq x y z
N MET A 1 48.41 4.44 -28.29
CA MET A 1 47.15 4.69 -29.03
C MET A 1 46.08 3.88 -28.31
N GLU A 2 45.57 4.41 -27.19
CA GLU A 2 44.23 5.03 -27.06
C GLU A 2 43.12 4.03 -27.43
N ASN A 3 42.23 3.61 -26.52
CA ASN A 3 41.27 4.39 -25.72
C ASN A 3 40.95 3.62 -24.42
N GLY A 4 40.82 4.19 -23.22
CA GLY A 4 40.51 5.57 -22.89
C GLY A 4 39.02 5.87 -23.03
N LYS A 5 38.16 5.24 -22.20
CA LYS A 5 36.88 5.75 -21.65
C LYS A 5 35.96 4.60 -21.23
N ASP A 6 35.94 4.30 -19.93
CA ASP A 6 34.69 3.95 -19.25
C ASP A 6 34.65 4.46 -17.78
N GLU A 7 35.51 5.42 -17.45
CA GLU A 7 35.51 6.07 -16.12
C GLU A 7 34.72 7.41 -16.11
N SER A 8 34.20 7.85 -17.27
CA SER A 8 33.65 9.20 -17.41
C SER A 8 32.14 9.33 -17.15
N LEU A 9 31.43 8.28 -16.76
CA LEU A 9 29.99 8.37 -16.46
C LEU A 9 29.73 8.58 -14.96
N HIS A 10 30.53 7.95 -14.10
CA HIS A 10 30.45 8.15 -12.65
C HIS A 10 30.91 9.55 -12.19
N GLN A 11 31.73 10.24 -12.99
CA GLN A 11 32.26 11.55 -12.63
C GLN A 11 31.27 12.73 -12.80
N PHE A 12 30.12 12.53 -13.47
CA PHE A 12 29.13 13.58 -13.73
C PHE A 12 27.86 13.50 -12.86
N ILE A 13 27.70 12.44 -12.07
CA ILE A 13 26.54 12.28 -11.19
C ILE A 13 26.93 12.80 -9.81
N GLY A 14 26.64 14.07 -9.52
CA GLY A 14 26.90 14.63 -8.20
C GLY A 14 26.13 13.89 -7.09
N ALA A 15 26.68 13.85 -5.87
CA ALA A 15 26.12 13.11 -4.73
C ALA A 15 24.62 13.38 -4.43
N GLY A 16 24.12 14.57 -4.78
CA GLY A 16 22.69 14.92 -4.68
C GLY A 16 21.81 14.17 -5.68
N ILE A 17 22.31 13.87 -6.88
CA ILE A 17 21.60 13.10 -7.90
C ILE A 17 21.57 11.62 -7.51
N GLU A 18 22.69 11.06 -7.03
CA GLU A 18 22.75 9.68 -6.54
C GLU A 18 21.77 9.44 -5.38
N LYS A 19 21.73 10.36 -4.40
CA LYS A 19 20.76 10.29 -3.30
C LYS A 19 19.32 10.32 -3.81
N LYS A 20 19.01 11.19 -4.78
CA LYS A 20 17.67 11.32 -5.35
C LYS A 20 17.24 10.07 -6.13
N ILE A 21 18.17 9.46 -6.89
CA ILE A 21 17.93 8.18 -7.57
C ILE A 21 17.66 7.08 -6.56
N GLY A 22 18.46 7.00 -5.49
CA GLY A 22 18.28 6.00 -4.43
C GLY A 22 16.92 6.10 -3.73
N VAL A 23 16.46 7.32 -3.42
CA VAL A 23 15.11 7.53 -2.85
C VAL A 23 14.02 7.11 -3.85
N GLY A 24 14.16 7.48 -5.12
CA GLY A 24 13.21 7.09 -6.17
C GLY A 24 13.06 5.57 -6.30
N MET A 25 14.17 4.83 -6.25
CA MET A 25 14.16 3.37 -6.26
C MET A 25 13.48 2.77 -5.03
N LYS A 26 13.81 3.25 -3.83
CA LYS A 26 13.15 2.83 -2.58
C LYS A 26 11.64 3.04 -2.60
N ILE A 27 11.18 4.15 -3.20
CA ILE A 27 9.74 4.43 -3.38
C ILE A 27 9.14 3.44 -4.39
N ALA A 28 9.77 3.21 -5.53
CA ALA A 28 9.26 2.33 -6.58
C ALA A 28 9.06 0.89 -6.09
N GLU A 29 10.01 0.34 -5.32
CA GLU A 29 9.89 -0.99 -4.70
C GLU A 29 8.66 -1.09 -3.80
N ARG A 30 8.42 -0.05 -2.98
CA ARG A 30 7.27 0.00 -2.07
C ARG A 30 5.95 0.16 -2.81
N LYS A 31 5.90 0.89 -3.92
CA LYS A 31 4.71 0.98 -4.78
C LYS A 31 4.30 -0.41 -5.30
N ASN A 32 5.26 -1.22 -5.73
CA ASN A 32 4.99 -2.57 -6.20
C ASN A 32 4.42 -3.45 -5.08
N VAL A 33 5.02 -3.39 -3.88
CA VAL A 33 4.53 -4.13 -2.71
C VAL A 33 3.15 -3.63 -2.25
N ALA A 34 2.87 -2.33 -2.35
CA ALA A 34 1.53 -1.78 -2.06
C ALA A 34 0.46 -2.39 -2.98
N ILE A 35 0.75 -2.44 -4.28
CA ILE A 35 -0.14 -3.05 -5.28
C ILE A 35 -0.35 -4.53 -4.99
N GLU A 36 0.73 -5.27 -4.72
CA GLU A 36 0.67 -6.69 -4.37
C GLU A 36 -0.18 -6.92 -3.12
N ALA A 37 0.04 -6.13 -2.07
CA ALA A 37 -0.72 -6.17 -0.83
C ALA A 37 -2.22 -5.94 -1.10
N ALA A 38 -2.58 -4.89 -1.83
CA ALA A 38 -3.96 -4.57 -2.14
C ALA A 38 -4.66 -5.69 -2.93
N ILE A 39 -3.97 -6.29 -3.92
CA ILE A 39 -4.49 -7.42 -4.69
C ILE A 39 -4.67 -8.66 -3.80
N LYS A 40 -3.70 -8.96 -2.92
CA LYS A 40 -3.78 -10.08 -1.96
C LYS A 40 -4.98 -9.90 -1.03
N SER A 41 -5.18 -8.69 -0.51
CA SER A 41 -6.34 -8.33 0.31
C SER A 41 -7.66 -8.51 -0.43
N GLY A 42 -7.75 -7.99 -1.66
CA GLY A 42 -8.94 -8.15 -2.50
C GLY A 42 -9.32 -9.62 -2.71
N LYS A 43 -8.33 -10.52 -2.89
CA LYS A 43 -8.58 -11.97 -2.98
C LYS A 43 -9.13 -12.56 -1.68
N ILE A 44 -8.62 -12.12 -0.53
CA ILE A 44 -9.11 -12.58 0.79
C ILE A 44 -10.55 -12.10 1.00
N LEU A 45 -10.82 -10.82 0.75
CA LEU A 45 -12.16 -10.23 0.87
C LEU A 45 -13.16 -10.97 -0.02
N LEU A 46 -12.86 -11.10 -1.32
CA LEU A 46 -13.74 -11.77 -2.28
C LEU A 46 -14.01 -13.24 -1.90
N LYS A 47 -13.00 -13.95 -1.39
CA LYS A 47 -13.13 -15.35 -0.96
C LYS A 47 -14.07 -15.52 0.24
N ASN A 48 -14.15 -14.53 1.12
CA ASN A 48 -14.96 -14.59 2.34
C ASN A 48 -16.28 -13.80 2.24
N PHE A 49 -16.48 -13.07 1.15
CA PHE A 49 -17.67 -12.25 0.94
C PHE A 49 -18.94 -13.12 0.90
N ARG A 50 -20.01 -12.67 1.58
CA ARG A 50 -21.29 -13.40 1.76
C ARG A 50 -21.16 -14.77 2.43
N ARG A 51 -20.08 -15.01 3.18
CA ARG A 51 -19.92 -16.17 4.05
C ARG A 51 -20.16 -15.80 5.51
N PRO A 52 -20.40 -16.78 6.40
CA PRO A 52 -20.45 -16.51 7.84
C PRO A 52 -19.16 -15.84 8.33
N ILE A 53 -19.33 -14.73 9.03
CA ILE A 53 -18.25 -13.94 9.66
C ILE A 53 -18.62 -13.65 11.12
N THR A 54 -17.64 -13.28 11.92
CA THR A 54 -17.86 -12.80 13.27
C THR A 54 -17.57 -11.31 13.35
N THR A 55 -18.37 -10.58 14.12
CA THR A 55 -18.26 -9.13 14.27
C THR A 55 -18.02 -8.77 15.73
N LYS A 56 -17.27 -7.68 15.96
CA LYS A 56 -17.10 -7.05 17.27
C LYS A 56 -17.34 -5.55 17.13
N PHE A 57 -17.80 -4.91 18.20
CA PHE A 57 -17.84 -3.46 18.27
C PHE A 57 -16.49 -2.91 18.72
N LYS A 58 -15.97 -1.93 18.00
CA LYS A 58 -14.86 -1.09 18.47
C LYS A 58 -15.38 -0.10 19.53
N ARG A 59 -14.45 0.56 20.23
CA ARG A 59 -14.78 1.54 21.30
C ARG A 59 -15.61 2.72 20.80
N ASP A 60 -15.43 3.10 19.54
CA ASP A 60 -16.17 4.17 18.87
C ASP A 60 -17.51 3.71 18.28
N LYS A 61 -17.95 2.47 18.57
CA LYS A 61 -19.17 1.82 18.07
C LYS A 61 -19.15 1.47 16.58
N SER A 62 -18.03 1.62 15.88
CA SER A 62 -17.85 1.00 14.57
C SER A 62 -17.75 -0.53 14.69
N LEU A 63 -18.02 -1.24 13.59
CA LEU A 63 -17.93 -2.70 13.53
C LEU A 63 -16.58 -3.11 12.95
N VAL A 64 -15.99 -4.16 13.50
CA VAL A 64 -14.85 -4.87 12.93
C VAL A 64 -15.20 -6.34 12.78
N THR A 65 -14.77 -6.97 11.70
CA THR A 65 -14.97 -8.40 11.47
C THR A 65 -13.68 -9.19 11.65
N ASN A 66 -13.79 -10.51 11.79
CA ASN A 66 -12.62 -11.38 11.70
C ASN A 66 -11.91 -11.33 10.33
N ILE A 67 -12.56 -10.77 9.31
CA ILE A 67 -11.97 -10.59 7.98
C ILE A 67 -11.07 -9.35 7.94
N ASP A 68 -11.46 -8.25 8.59
CA ASP A 68 -10.62 -7.04 8.70
C ASP A 68 -9.25 -7.39 9.28
N LEU A 69 -9.24 -8.11 10.42
CA LEU A 69 -8.01 -8.58 11.09
C LEU A 69 -7.18 -9.51 10.19
N LYS A 70 -7.84 -10.44 9.50
CA LYS A 70 -7.16 -11.38 8.60
C LYS A 70 -6.49 -10.67 7.42
N VAL A 71 -7.14 -9.64 6.89
CA VAL A 71 -6.59 -8.84 5.79
C VAL A 71 -5.44 -7.98 6.31
N GLU A 72 -5.59 -7.36 7.47
CA GLU A 72 -4.52 -6.60 8.13
C GLU A 72 -3.27 -7.45 8.33
N ASP A 73 -3.40 -8.63 8.96
CA ASP A 73 -2.29 -9.55 9.19
C ASP A 73 -1.57 -9.90 7.88
N ALA A 74 -2.33 -10.19 6.82
CA ALA A 74 -1.78 -10.55 5.52
C ALA A 74 -1.02 -9.41 4.82
N ILE A 75 -1.43 -8.16 5.04
CA ILE A 75 -0.76 -6.96 4.53
C ILE A 75 0.49 -6.68 5.38
N VAL A 76 0.36 -6.68 6.71
CA VAL A 76 1.45 -6.39 7.64
C VAL A 76 2.59 -7.39 7.47
N GLU A 77 2.28 -8.69 7.37
CA GLU A 77 3.28 -9.74 7.12
C GLU A 77 4.04 -9.49 5.82
N LEU A 78 3.33 -9.15 4.74
CA LEU A 78 3.94 -8.89 3.43
C LEU A 78 4.85 -7.66 3.47
N ILE A 79 4.38 -6.56 4.05
CA ILE A 79 5.15 -5.32 4.17
C ILE A 79 6.38 -5.55 5.05
N LYS A 80 6.23 -6.16 6.23
CA LYS A 80 7.33 -6.39 7.16
C LYS A 80 8.34 -7.40 6.64
N GLY A 81 7.92 -8.36 5.81
CA GLY A 81 8.83 -9.27 5.11
C GLY A 81 9.78 -8.57 4.14
N HIS A 82 9.33 -7.48 3.51
CA HIS A 82 10.15 -6.69 2.58
C HIS A 82 10.86 -5.50 3.26
N PHE A 83 10.17 -4.85 4.20
CA PHE A 83 10.57 -3.56 4.77
C PHE A 83 10.34 -3.55 6.29
N ALA A 84 11.13 -4.36 7.01
CA ALA A 84 11.05 -4.46 8.47
C ALA A 84 11.15 -3.10 9.19
N GLU A 85 11.90 -2.17 8.58
CA GLU A 85 12.25 -0.84 9.07
C GLU A 85 11.16 0.22 8.89
N ASP A 86 10.14 -0.05 8.07
CA ASP A 86 9.05 0.89 7.79
C ASP A 86 8.03 0.88 8.93
N SER A 87 7.34 2.00 9.14
CA SER A 87 6.24 2.07 10.12
C SER A 87 4.89 1.74 9.48
N ILE A 88 3.95 1.20 10.25
CA ILE A 88 2.59 0.92 9.76
C ILE A 88 1.56 1.54 10.70
N LEU A 89 0.63 2.29 10.12
CA LEU A 89 -0.56 2.84 10.75
C LEU A 89 -1.78 2.21 10.08
N SER A 90 -2.38 1.22 10.73
CA SER A 90 -3.60 0.58 10.26
C SER A 90 -4.81 1.03 11.09
N GLU A 91 -6.01 0.86 10.55
CA GLU A 91 -7.25 1.17 11.26
C GLU A 91 -7.40 0.35 12.55
N GLU A 92 -7.04 -0.94 12.53
CA GLU A 92 -7.18 -1.83 13.70
C GLU A 92 -5.97 -1.78 14.63
N ASN A 93 -4.76 -1.71 14.07
CA ASN A 93 -3.53 -1.75 14.84
C ASN A 93 -2.47 -0.73 14.41
N ARG A 94 -1.54 -0.45 15.31
CA ARG A 94 -0.43 0.48 15.07
C ARG A 94 0.90 -0.23 15.29
N TYR A 95 1.71 -0.29 14.24
CA TYR A 95 3.07 -0.85 14.27
C TYR A 95 4.06 0.28 14.04
N LEU A 96 4.11 1.20 15.02
CA LEU A 96 4.89 2.42 14.91
C LEU A 96 6.37 2.14 15.15
N ARG A 97 7.20 2.73 14.30
CA ARG A 97 8.65 2.73 14.46
C ARG A 97 9.15 4.16 14.48
N ARG A 98 9.86 4.51 15.55
CA ARG A 98 10.40 5.85 15.73
C ARG A 98 11.50 6.09 14.68
N GLY A 99 11.42 7.21 13.97
CA GLY A 99 12.41 7.61 12.96
C GLY A 99 12.31 6.84 11.64
N ALA A 100 11.23 6.10 11.38
CA ALA A 100 11.03 5.49 10.07
C ALA A 100 10.81 6.58 9.01
N GLU A 101 11.60 6.53 7.92
CA GLU A 101 11.44 7.43 6.77
C GLU A 101 10.12 7.13 6.03
N PHE A 102 9.71 5.86 6.02
CA PHE A 102 8.51 5.39 5.35
C PHE A 102 7.42 4.96 6.34
N ARG A 103 6.19 5.27 5.98
CA ARG A 103 4.99 4.84 6.71
C ARG A 103 3.93 4.34 5.75
N TRP A 104 3.36 3.20 6.10
CA TRP A 104 2.22 2.61 5.41
C TRP A 104 0.96 2.97 6.18
N ILE A 105 -0.04 3.51 5.50
CA ILE A 105 -1.34 3.84 6.06
C ILE A 105 -2.35 2.89 5.43
N ILE A 106 -3.06 2.11 6.25
CA ILE A 106 -3.83 0.97 5.78
C ILE A 106 -5.24 1.02 6.33
N ASP A 107 -6.21 0.84 5.44
CA ASP A 107 -7.57 0.39 5.78
C ASP A 107 -7.77 -1.01 5.16
N PRO A 108 -7.74 -2.07 5.97
CA PRO A 108 -7.87 -3.45 5.49
C PRO A 108 -9.21 -3.72 4.77
N LEU A 109 -10.29 -3.09 5.25
CA LEU A 109 -11.65 -3.27 4.75
C LEU A 109 -12.44 -1.96 4.90
N ASP A 110 -12.25 -1.06 3.94
CA ASP A 110 -13.10 0.13 3.83
C ASP A 110 -14.49 -0.32 3.35
N GLY A 111 -15.52 0.15 4.05
CA GLY A 111 -16.90 -0.28 3.83
C GLY A 111 -17.31 -1.54 4.59
N THR A 112 -16.80 -1.77 5.81
CA THR A 112 -17.18 -2.93 6.67
C THR A 112 -18.70 -3.12 6.78
N HIS A 113 -19.47 -2.03 6.89
CA HIS A 113 -20.94 -2.10 6.91
C HIS A 113 -21.51 -2.70 5.61
N ASN A 114 -21.02 -2.25 4.46
CA ASN A 114 -21.42 -2.77 3.15
C ASN A 114 -21.04 -4.26 3.02
N TYR A 115 -19.83 -4.61 3.45
CA TYR A 115 -19.34 -5.98 3.43
C TYR A 115 -20.24 -6.93 4.25
N ILE A 116 -20.62 -6.53 5.47
CA ILE A 116 -21.52 -7.30 6.35
C ILE A 116 -22.90 -7.51 5.71
N HIS A 117 -23.42 -6.49 5.02
CA HIS A 117 -24.76 -6.54 4.40
C HIS A 117 -24.76 -7.09 2.97
N GLY A 118 -23.61 -7.55 2.46
CA GLY A 118 -23.52 -8.12 1.12
C GLY A 118 -23.62 -7.09 -0.01
N ILE A 119 -23.37 -5.81 0.27
CA ILE A 119 -23.32 -4.72 -0.70
C ILE A 119 -21.93 -4.67 -1.32
N ASP A 120 -21.86 -4.62 -2.65
CA ASP A 120 -20.64 -4.82 -3.45
C ASP A 120 -19.69 -3.61 -3.50
N ALA A 121 -19.83 -2.68 -2.55
CA ALA A 121 -19.07 -1.43 -2.46
C ALA A 121 -18.17 -1.41 -1.22
N PHE A 122 -17.08 -2.17 -1.28
CA PHE A 122 -16.04 -2.25 -0.25
C PHE A 122 -14.69 -2.54 -0.91
N GLY A 123 -13.61 -2.35 -0.17
CA GLY A 123 -12.27 -2.62 -0.68
C GLY A 123 -11.18 -2.51 0.37
N THR A 124 -9.93 -2.53 -0.09
CA THR A 124 -8.76 -2.25 0.73
C THR A 124 -8.10 -0.97 0.23
N SER A 125 -7.72 -0.08 1.15
CA SER A 125 -6.98 1.15 0.84
C SER A 125 -5.60 1.11 1.48
N ILE A 126 -4.56 1.42 0.71
CA ILE A 126 -3.18 1.49 1.18
C ILE A 126 -2.53 2.76 0.64
N ALA A 127 -1.97 3.59 1.51
CA ALA A 127 -1.16 4.73 1.14
C ALA A 127 0.28 4.57 1.66
N LEU A 128 1.23 5.08 0.88
CA LEU A 128 2.64 5.15 1.24
C LEU A 128 3.03 6.61 1.48
N GLU A 129 3.55 6.86 2.67
CA GLU A 129 4.12 8.13 3.08
C GLU A 129 5.65 8.00 3.14
N PHE A 130 6.35 9.01 2.64
CA PHE A 130 7.79 9.19 2.77
C PHE A 130 8.06 10.57 3.40
N GLU A 131 8.80 10.59 4.52
CA GLU A 131 9.14 11.79 5.28
C GLU A 131 7.94 12.72 5.59
N GLY A 132 6.77 12.12 5.89
CA GLY A 132 5.55 12.87 6.22
C GLY A 132 4.70 13.27 5.02
N GLU A 133 5.10 12.91 3.79
CA GLU A 133 4.32 13.18 2.58
C GLU A 133 3.82 11.90 1.91
N VAL A 134 2.53 11.85 1.57
CA VAL A 134 1.96 10.73 0.80
C VAL A 134 2.46 10.78 -0.64
N VAL A 135 3.23 9.76 -1.03
CA VAL A 135 3.86 9.65 -2.35
C VAL A 135 3.13 8.67 -3.27
N PHE A 136 2.31 7.78 -2.72
CA PHE A 136 1.54 6.79 -3.47
C PHE A 136 0.29 6.35 -2.72
N GLY A 137 -0.74 5.95 -3.46
CA GLY A 137 -1.92 5.28 -2.94
C GLY A 137 -2.44 4.22 -3.89
N VAL A 138 -3.01 3.15 -3.33
CA VAL A 138 -3.72 2.10 -4.06
C VAL A 138 -5.01 1.74 -3.35
N ILE A 139 -6.09 1.61 -4.11
CA ILE A 139 -7.38 1.10 -3.65
C ILE A 139 -7.73 -0.12 -4.50
N CYS A 140 -8.02 -1.25 -3.85
CA CYS A 140 -8.53 -2.44 -4.51
C CYS A 140 -10.00 -2.66 -4.13
N MET A 141 -10.87 -2.58 -5.13
CA MET A 141 -12.29 -2.92 -5.03
C MET A 141 -12.52 -4.28 -5.70
N PRO A 142 -12.60 -5.37 -4.92
CA PRO A 142 -12.50 -6.71 -5.47
C PRO A 142 -13.74 -7.16 -6.25
N VAL A 143 -14.95 -6.72 -5.86
CA VAL A 143 -16.19 -7.12 -6.56
C VAL A 143 -16.29 -6.53 -7.97
N PRO A 144 -16.11 -5.21 -8.19
CA PRO A 144 -16.09 -4.66 -9.54
C PRO A 144 -14.77 -4.93 -10.28
N ASN A 145 -13.79 -5.60 -9.64
CA ASN A 145 -12.47 -5.87 -10.18
C ASN A 145 -11.75 -4.58 -10.62
N GLU A 146 -11.72 -3.60 -9.74
CA GLU A 146 -11.08 -2.31 -9.97
C GLU A 146 -9.90 -2.10 -9.01
N LEU A 147 -8.76 -1.76 -9.60
CA LEU A 147 -7.56 -1.35 -8.90
C LEU A 147 -7.25 0.10 -9.29
N TYR A 148 -7.35 0.99 -8.32
CA TYR A 148 -6.99 2.38 -8.48
C TYR A 148 -5.59 2.60 -7.93
N THR A 149 -4.73 3.30 -8.67
CA THR A 149 -3.39 3.68 -8.20
C THR A 149 -3.15 5.15 -8.50
N ALA A 150 -2.53 5.87 -7.57
CA ALA A 150 -2.14 7.26 -7.78
C ALA A 150 -0.75 7.49 -7.19
N GLY A 151 0.11 8.18 -7.94
CA GLY A 151 1.46 8.53 -7.52
C GLY A 151 1.68 10.03 -7.63
N LYS A 152 2.41 10.62 -6.66
CA LYS A 152 2.76 12.04 -6.71
C LYS A 152 3.56 12.33 -7.98
N GLY A 153 3.01 13.17 -8.86
CA GLY A 153 3.60 13.51 -10.16
C GLY A 153 3.39 12.48 -11.28
N GLU A 154 2.69 11.37 -11.03
CA GLU A 154 2.50 10.27 -11.99
C GLU A 154 1.07 10.19 -12.54
N GLY A 155 0.14 10.92 -11.91
CA GLY A 155 -1.29 10.88 -12.22
C GLY A 155 -2.03 9.77 -11.47
N ALA A 156 -3.25 9.49 -11.91
CA ALA A 156 -4.09 8.42 -11.36
C ALA A 156 -4.52 7.44 -12.45
N TYR A 157 -4.65 6.17 -12.09
CA TYR A 157 -4.96 5.08 -13.00
C TYR A 157 -6.04 4.19 -12.41
N ARG A 158 -6.91 3.66 -13.26
CA ARG A 158 -7.84 2.56 -12.97
C ARG A 158 -7.51 1.39 -13.86
N ASN A 159 -7.13 0.25 -13.28
CA ASN A 159 -6.72 -0.95 -14.01
C ASN A 159 -5.65 -0.64 -15.09
N GLY A 160 -4.66 0.17 -14.72
CA GLY A 160 -3.58 0.61 -15.61
C GLY A 160 -3.97 1.66 -16.65
N LYS A 161 -5.25 2.03 -16.78
CA LYS A 161 -5.70 3.11 -17.66
C LYS A 161 -5.71 4.44 -16.91
N LYS A 162 -5.03 5.45 -17.45
CA LYS A 162 -4.99 6.80 -16.86
C LYS A 162 -6.39 7.42 -16.77
N ILE A 163 -6.68 8.05 -15.64
CA ILE A 163 -7.94 8.76 -15.35
C ILE A 163 -7.73 10.24 -14.94
N SER A 164 -6.49 10.64 -14.62
CA SER A 164 -6.06 12.02 -14.36
C SER A 164 -4.57 12.15 -14.69
#